data_AF-T1B0I3-F1
#
_entry.id   AF-T1B0I3-F1
#
_cell.length_a   1.000
_cell.length_b   1.000
_cell.length_c   1.000
_cell.angle_alpha   90.00
_cell.angle_beta   90.00
_cell.angle_gamma   90.00
#
_symmetry.space_group_name_H-M   'P 1'
#
loop_
_entity.id
_entity.type
_entity.pdbx_description
1 polymer ?
#
loop_
_entity_poly.entity_id
_entity_poly.type
_entity_poly.pdbx_seq_one_letter_code
_entity_poly.pdbx_strand_id
1 'polypeptide(L)'
;NGHVGVSAGKDIEVKAAIENAISNAKKNVIPIIFGCGSWQCQCGTNHSLPFTTMGKCGSVEVTLKPAPRGLGIVASDPVRKMLMLAGVKDLWSFSRGRTRSKYNTLMAVYKALTNVNSMKNLQAIKIQ
;
A
#
# COMPACT_ATOMS: atom_id res chain seq x y z
N ASN A 1 -4.55 -3.32 13.12
CA ASN A 1 -4.73 -2.27 12.09
C ASN A 1 -3.36 -1.74 11.71
N GLY A 2 -3.03 -1.69 10.42
CA GLY A 2 -1.66 -1.37 9.98
C GLY A 2 -0.87 -2.54 9.43
N HIS A 3 -1.52 -3.59 8.96
CA HIS A 3 -0.88 -4.72 8.30
C HIS A 3 -1.59 -4.98 6.98
N VAL A 4 -0.83 -5.27 5.93
CA VAL A 4 -1.39 -5.65 4.64
C VAL A 4 -0.60 -6.80 4.05
N GLY A 5 -1.31 -7.78 3.50
CA GLY A 5 -0.73 -8.87 2.74
C GLY A 5 -1.44 -9.03 1.41
N VAL A 6 -0.68 -9.29 0.35
CA VAL A 6 -1.20 -9.55 -0.99
C VAL A 6 -0.54 -10.80 -1.54
N SER A 7 -1.35 -11.70 -2.08
CA SER A 7 -0.89 -12.93 -2.72
C SER A 7 -1.87 -13.35 -3.80
N ALA A 8 -1.45 -14.32 -4.62
CA ALA A 8 -2.34 -15.10 -5.47
C ALA A 8 -2.23 -16.58 -5.06
N GLY A 9 -3.33 -17.32 -5.23
CA GLY A 9 -3.40 -18.77 -5.09
C GLY A 9 -3.87 -19.39 -6.40
N LYS A 10 -3.44 -20.62 -6.68
CA LYS A 10 -3.80 -21.36 -7.88
C LYS A 10 -3.99 -22.82 -7.51
N ASP A 11 -5.19 -23.32 -7.73
CA ASP A 11 -5.56 -24.73 -7.59
C ASP A 11 -6.58 -25.12 -8.66
N ILE A 12 -6.87 -26.42 -8.75
CA ILE A 12 -7.88 -26.97 -9.66
C ILE A 12 -9.29 -26.56 -9.20
N GLU A 13 -9.54 -26.60 -7.90
CA GLU A 13 -10.81 -26.19 -7.31
C GLU A 13 -10.78 -24.73 -6.84
N VAL A 14 -11.89 -24.01 -7.07
CA VAL A 14 -12.00 -22.58 -6.73
C VAL A 14 -11.90 -22.35 -5.22
N LYS A 15 -12.50 -23.21 -4.39
CA LYS A 15 -12.44 -23.07 -2.93
C LYS A 15 -11.03 -23.24 -2.39
N ALA A 16 -10.35 -24.32 -2.80
CA ALA A 16 -8.96 -24.58 -2.46
C ALA A 16 -8.04 -23.42 -2.90
N ALA A 17 -8.26 -22.86 -4.10
CA ALA A 17 -7.48 -21.72 -4.60
C ALA A 17 -7.62 -20.47 -3.72
N ILE A 18 -8.83 -20.21 -3.19
CA ILE A 18 -9.08 -19.07 -2.29
C ILE A 18 -8.39 -19.30 -0.94
N GLU A 19 -8.49 -20.51 -0.38
CA GLU A 19 -7.84 -20.86 0.89
C GLU A 19 -6.32 -20.77 0.78
N ASN A 20 -5.74 -21.25 -0.31
CA ASN A 20 -4.32 -21.13 -0.60
C ASN A 20 -3.88 -19.69 -0.82
N ALA A 21 -4.69 -18.86 -1.49
CA ALA A 21 -4.44 -17.43 -1.58
C ALA A 21 -4.41 -16.79 -0.19
N ILE A 22 -5.41 -17.05 0.66
CA ILE A 22 -5.49 -16.50 2.02
C ILE A 22 -4.30 -16.95 2.87
N SER A 23 -3.94 -18.23 2.82
CA SER A 23 -2.79 -18.78 3.55
C SER A 23 -1.48 -18.10 3.12
N ASN A 24 -1.28 -17.92 1.81
CA ASN A 24 -0.11 -17.22 1.29
C ASN A 24 -0.12 -15.72 1.61
N ALA A 25 -1.30 -15.07 1.65
CA ALA A 25 -1.42 -13.66 2.03
C ALA A 25 -1.00 -13.44 3.49
N LYS A 26 -1.37 -14.36 4.37
CA LYS A 26 -0.99 -14.34 5.80
C LYS A 26 0.51 -14.48 6.01
N LYS A 27 1.22 -15.20 5.13
CA LYS A 27 2.69 -15.31 5.17
C LYS A 27 3.38 -14.03 4.71
N ASN A 28 2.81 -13.36 3.72
CA ASN A 28 3.37 -12.14 3.09
C ASN A 28 2.75 -10.86 3.68
N VAL A 29 2.75 -10.74 5.00
CA VAL A 29 2.20 -9.54 5.67
C VAL A 29 3.30 -8.51 5.91
N ILE A 30 3.00 -7.26 5.57
CA ILE A 30 3.88 -6.11 5.79
C ILE A 30 3.21 -5.14 6.77
N PRO A 31 3.95 -4.65 7.78
CA PRO A 31 3.47 -3.57 8.64
C PRO A 31 3.46 -2.25 7.86
N ILE A 32 2.45 -1.41 8.06
CA ILE A 32 2.35 -0.10 7.42
C ILE A 32 2.68 0.97 8.44
N ILE A 33 3.60 1.84 8.06
CA ILE A 33 3.96 2.99 8.85
C ILE A 33 3.03 4.14 8.49
N PHE A 34 2.30 4.62 9.49
CA PHE A 34 1.47 5.81 9.37
C PHE A 34 2.24 7.06 9.78
N GLY A 35 1.83 8.19 9.22
CA GLY A 35 2.36 9.50 9.57
C GLY A 35 1.55 10.63 8.94
N CYS A 36 2.05 11.84 9.11
CA CYS A 36 1.49 13.05 8.51
C CYS A 36 2.57 13.72 7.65
N GLY A 37 2.69 13.28 6.40
CA GLY A 37 3.68 13.81 5.45
C GLY A 37 3.17 14.92 4.53
N SER A 38 1.92 15.36 4.69
CA SER A 38 1.33 16.37 3.81
C SER A 38 1.80 17.76 4.23
N TRP A 39 2.28 18.56 3.26
CA TRP A 39 2.62 19.97 3.48
C TRP A 39 1.43 20.79 4.02
N GLN A 40 0.19 20.34 3.75
CA GLN A 40 -1.04 21.04 4.13
C GLN A 40 -1.59 20.64 5.51
N CYS A 41 -1.04 19.60 6.18
CA CYS A 41 -1.50 19.21 7.52
C CYS A 41 -0.30 19.09 8.46
N GLN A 42 -0.36 19.83 9.57
CA GLN A 42 0.59 19.73 10.67
C GLN A 42 -0.04 19.10 11.92
N CYS A 43 -1.09 18.32 11.68
CA CYS A 43 -1.99 17.79 12.69
C CYS A 43 -1.37 16.70 13.59
N GLY A 44 -0.16 16.20 13.31
CA GLY A 44 0.55 15.20 14.12
C GLY A 44 -0.11 13.83 14.23
N THR A 45 -1.32 13.65 13.68
CA THR A 45 -2.08 12.40 13.76
C THR A 45 -1.72 11.41 12.66
N ASN A 46 -1.75 10.12 12.99
CA ASN A 46 -1.48 9.01 12.07
C ASN A 46 -2.70 8.70 11.18
N HIS A 47 -2.87 9.45 10.09
CA HIS A 47 -3.98 9.29 9.14
C HIS A 47 -3.53 8.92 7.71
N SER A 48 -2.30 9.30 7.34
CA SER A 48 -1.74 9.19 5.99
C SER A 48 -0.36 8.50 6.03
N LEU A 49 0.36 8.51 4.91
CA LEU A 49 1.77 8.13 4.82
C LEU A 49 2.70 9.29 5.24
N PRO A 50 3.91 8.98 5.74
CA PRO A 50 4.91 9.99 6.15
C PRO A 50 5.62 10.68 4.97
N PHE A 51 5.74 10.02 3.82
CA PHE A 51 6.38 10.59 2.63
C PHE A 51 5.78 9.98 1.37
N THR A 52 6.06 10.63 0.23
CA THR A 52 5.63 10.13 -1.08
C THR A 52 6.43 8.88 -1.45
N THR A 53 5.75 7.84 -1.90
CA THR A 53 6.39 6.61 -2.38
C THR A 53 5.92 6.20 -3.74
N MET A 54 6.78 5.41 -4.38
CA MET A 54 6.54 4.88 -5.71
C MET A 54 6.85 3.38 -5.71
N GLY A 55 6.00 2.62 -6.39
CA GLY A 55 6.16 1.19 -6.57
C GLY A 55 5.80 0.80 -8.01
N LYS A 56 6.56 -0.15 -8.55
CA LYS A 56 6.39 -0.63 -9.93
C LYS A 56 6.27 -2.15 -9.96
N CYS A 57 5.32 -2.63 -10.75
CA CYS A 57 5.16 -4.05 -11.06
C CYS A 57 4.76 -4.24 -12.52
N GLY A 58 5.67 -4.81 -13.32
CA GLY A 58 5.51 -4.91 -14.76
C GLY A 58 5.44 -3.52 -15.41
N SER A 59 4.39 -3.28 -16.20
CA SER A 59 4.11 -1.99 -16.84
C SER A 59 3.30 -1.02 -15.99
N VAL A 60 2.88 -1.42 -14.78
CA VAL A 60 2.09 -0.57 -13.88
C VAL A 60 3.01 0.07 -12.86
N GLU A 61 2.87 1.39 -12.72
CA GLU A 61 3.54 2.22 -11.74
C GLU A 61 2.48 2.90 -10.88
N VAL A 62 2.64 2.84 -9.56
CA VAL A 62 1.75 3.49 -8.60
C VAL A 62 2.57 4.39 -7.70
N THR A 63 2.17 5.65 -7.65
CA THR A 63 2.70 6.65 -6.74
C THR A 63 1.67 6.93 -5.65
N LEU A 64 2.08 6.83 -4.39
CA LEU A 64 1.29 7.15 -3.22
C LEU A 64 1.80 8.46 -2.65
N LYS A 65 0.92 9.44 -2.54
CA LYS A 65 1.21 10.78 -2.01
C LYS A 65 0.43 11.00 -0.70
N PRO A 66 1.03 11.65 0.29
CA PRO A 66 0.35 11.95 1.54
C PRO A 66 -0.80 12.95 1.29
N ALA A 67 -1.89 12.77 2.02
CA ALA A 67 -3.08 13.62 1.95
C ALA A 67 -3.23 14.48 3.21
N PRO A 68 -3.90 15.64 3.14
CA PRO A 68 -4.47 16.28 4.32
C PRO A 68 -5.65 15.47 4.87
N ARG A 69 -6.02 15.75 6.12
CA ARG A 69 -7.07 15.02 6.84
C ARG A 69 -8.46 15.35 6.29
N GLY A 70 -9.30 14.32 6.12
CA GLY A 70 -10.70 14.48 5.67
C GLY A 70 -10.90 14.41 4.16
N LEU A 71 -9.86 14.08 3.40
CA LEU A 71 -9.91 13.89 1.95
C LEU A 71 -10.40 12.49 1.56
N GLY A 72 -10.18 11.50 2.43
CA GLY A 72 -10.45 10.10 2.17
C GLY A 72 -9.42 9.46 1.23
N ILE A 73 -9.71 8.23 0.80
CA ILE A 73 -8.81 7.47 -0.08
C ILE A 73 -9.19 7.74 -1.53
N VAL A 74 -8.38 8.54 -2.23
CA VAL A 74 -8.55 8.83 -3.66
C VAL A 74 -7.73 7.83 -4.46
N ALA A 75 -8.37 6.71 -4.81
CA ALA A 75 -7.76 5.60 -5.53
C ALA A 75 -8.75 4.79 -6.37
N SER A 76 -8.21 3.97 -7.28
CA SER A 76 -9.00 2.95 -7.98
C SER A 76 -9.56 1.92 -7.00
N ASP A 77 -10.72 1.34 -7.28
CA ASP A 77 -11.41 0.37 -6.41
C ASP A 77 -10.53 -0.70 -5.74
N PRO A 78 -9.69 -1.47 -6.47
CA PRO A 78 -8.87 -2.51 -5.84
C PRO A 78 -7.85 -1.91 -4.86
N VAL A 79 -7.25 -0.78 -5.22
CA VAL A 79 -6.27 -0.09 -4.36
C VAL A 79 -6.97 0.53 -3.16
N ARG A 80 -8.16 1.09 -3.34
CA ARG A 80 -8.99 1.65 -2.27
C ARG A 80 -9.31 0.59 -1.21
N LYS A 81 -9.76 -0.59 -1.63
CA LYS A 81 -10.05 -1.72 -0.73
C LYS A 81 -8.81 -2.14 0.05
N MET A 82 -7.67 -2.26 -0.63
CA MET A 82 -6.40 -2.62 0.01
C MET A 82 -5.96 -1.60 1.07
N LEU A 83 -6.00 -0.30 0.75
CA LEU A 83 -5.61 0.78 1.65
C LEU A 83 -6.59 0.95 2.84
N MET A 84 -7.87 0.67 2.61
CA MET A 84 -8.88 0.66 3.66
C MET A 84 -8.65 -0.47 4.66
N LEU A 85 -8.34 -1.68 4.18
CA LEU A 85 -7.99 -2.83 5.04
C LEU A 85 -6.68 -2.59 5.81
N ALA A 86 -5.74 -1.90 5.19
CA ALA A 86 -4.51 -1.45 5.84
C ALA A 86 -4.79 -0.49 7.01
N GLY A 87 -5.87 0.30 6.96
CA GLY A 87 -6.22 1.32 7.96
C GLY A 87 -5.74 2.72 7.60
N VAL A 88 -5.36 2.95 6.34
CA VAL A 88 -5.05 4.30 5.83
C VAL A 88 -6.37 5.05 5.65
N LYS A 89 -6.46 6.28 6.17
CA LYS A 89 -7.69 7.07 6.10
C LYS A 89 -7.68 8.01 4.90
N ASP A 90 -6.57 8.70 4.70
CA ASP A 90 -6.43 9.73 3.67
C ASP A 90 -5.20 9.44 2.81
N LEU A 91 -5.38 9.39 1.49
CA LEU A 91 -4.27 9.18 0.56
C LEU A 91 -4.60 9.63 -0.85
N TRP A 92 -3.63 10.24 -1.52
CA TRP A 92 -3.64 10.45 -2.96
C TRP A 92 -2.91 9.30 -3.63
N SER A 93 -3.56 8.64 -4.59
CA SER A 93 -2.88 7.64 -5.41
C SER A 93 -2.90 8.06 -6.87
N PHE A 94 -1.80 7.83 -7.55
CA PHE A 94 -1.67 8.07 -8.97
C PHE A 94 -1.09 6.83 -9.64
N SER A 95 -1.86 6.25 -10.56
CA SER A 95 -1.45 5.04 -11.29
C SER A 95 -1.15 5.37 -12.75
N ARG A 96 0.02 4.95 -13.23
CA ARG A 96 0.44 5.01 -14.63
C ARG A 96 0.58 3.59 -15.21
N GLY A 97 0.30 3.46 -16.51
CA GLY A 97 0.49 2.20 -17.25
C GLY A 97 -0.81 1.41 -17.46
N ARG A 98 -0.68 0.09 -17.73
CA ARG A 98 -1.83 -0.79 -18.02
C ARG A 98 -2.53 -1.25 -16.73
N THR A 99 -3.33 -0.36 -16.13
CA THR A 99 -4.07 -0.60 -14.86
C THR A 99 -5.19 -1.66 -14.97
N ARG A 100 -5.46 -2.21 -16.16
CA ARG A 100 -6.45 -3.30 -16.34
C ARG A 100 -6.07 -4.57 -15.55
N SER A 101 -4.78 -4.80 -15.31
CA SER A 101 -4.31 -5.91 -14.46
C SER A 101 -4.41 -5.52 -12.97
N LYS A 102 -5.44 -6.05 -12.30
CA LYS A 102 -5.66 -5.82 -10.86
C LYS A 102 -4.51 -6.36 -10.00
N TYR A 103 -4.02 -7.56 -10.33
CA TYR A 103 -2.93 -8.20 -9.60
C TYR A 103 -1.65 -7.35 -9.62
N ASN A 104 -1.23 -6.89 -10.80
CA ASN A 104 -0.02 -6.08 -10.93
C ASN A 104 -0.15 -4.73 -10.22
N THR A 105 -1.35 -4.13 -10.26
CA THR A 105 -1.62 -2.87 -9.57
C THR A 105 -1.51 -3.05 -8.05
N LEU A 106 -2.10 -4.10 -7.49
CA LEU A 106 -2.00 -4.41 -6.06
C LEU A 106 -0.56 -4.73 -5.64
N MET A 107 0.17 -5.47 -6.48
CA MET A 107 1.57 -5.79 -6.22
C MET A 107 2.48 -4.56 -6.30
N ALA A 108 2.18 -3.61 -7.17
CA ALA A 108 2.88 -2.32 -7.24
C ALA A 108 2.65 -1.49 -5.96
N VAL A 109 1.42 -1.45 -5.44
CA VAL A 109 1.08 -0.81 -4.15
C VAL A 109 1.79 -1.50 -3.00
N TYR A 110 1.78 -2.83 -2.97
CA TYR A 110 2.49 -3.61 -1.96
C TYR A 110 3.98 -3.25 -1.92
N LYS A 111 4.65 -3.20 -3.08
CA LYS A 111 6.05 -2.75 -3.19
C LYS A 111 6.25 -1.29 -2.76
N ALA A 112 5.32 -0.40 -3.11
CA ALA A 112 5.39 1.00 -2.68
C ALA A 112 5.38 1.11 -1.15
N LEU A 113 4.55 0.31 -0.48
CA LEU A 113 4.47 0.24 0.99
C LEU A 113 5.71 -0.42 1.60
N THR A 114 6.27 -1.46 0.97
CA THR A 114 7.55 -2.04 1.39
C THR A 114 8.67 -1.00 1.37
N ASN A 115 8.72 -0.17 0.31
CA ASN A 115 9.69 0.90 0.18
C ASN A 115 9.56 1.96 1.29
N VAL A 116 8.33 2.22 1.78
CA VAL A 116 8.12 3.10 2.95
C VAL A 116 8.87 2.58 4.17
N ASN A 117 8.78 1.27 4.42
CA ASN A 117 9.42 0.69 5.60
C ASN A 117 10.95 0.73 5.49
N SER A 118 11.48 0.40 4.30
CA SER A 118 12.92 0.38 4.08
C SER A 118 13.57 1.77 4.21
N MET A 119 12.90 2.84 3.73
CA MET A 119 13.47 4.20 3.79
C MET A 119 13.54 4.75 5.22
N LYS A 120 12.67 4.30 6.14
CA LYS A 120 12.74 4.72 7.54
C LYS A 120 13.90 4.08 8.29
N ASN A 121 14.24 2.82 7.97
CA ASN A 121 15.44 2.17 8.51
C ASN A 121 16.73 2.91 8.08
N LEU A 122 16.77 3.47 6.87
CA LEU A 122 17.90 4.29 6.42
C LEU A 122 18.00 5.66 7.12
N GLN A 123 16.87 6.25 7.53
CA GLN A 123 16.87 7.48 8.34
C GLN A 123 17.33 7.23 9.78
N ALA A 124 17.03 6.05 10.35
CA ALA A 124 17.50 5.67 11.68
C ALA A 124 19.04 5.44 11.72
N ILE A 125 19.62 4.91 10.63
CA ILE A 125 21.08 4.65 10.54
C ILE A 125 21.90 5.93 10.36
N LYS A 126 21.33 7.00 9.79
CA LYS A 126 22.04 8.27 9.54
C LYS A 126 22.15 9.21 10.75
N ILE A 127 21.57 8.85 11.90
CA ILE A 127 21.55 9.68 13.12
C ILE A 127 22.55 9.17 14.18
N GLN A 128 23.26 8.06 13.91
CA GLN A 128 24.41 7.60 14.71
C GLN A 128 25.73 7.98 14.05
#